data_AF-A0A072P2C8-F1
#
_entry.id   AF-A0A072P2C8-F1
#
_cell.length_a   1.000
_cell.length_b   1.000
_cell.length_c   1.000
_cell.angle_alpha   90.00
_cell.angle_beta   90.00
_cell.angle_gamma   90.00
#
_symmetry.space_group_name_H-M   'P 1'
#
loop_
_entity.id
_entity.type
_entity.pdbx_description
1 polymer ?
#
loop_
_entity_poly.entity_id
_entity_poly.type
_entity_poly.pdbx_seq_one_letter_code
_entity_poly.pdbx_strand_id
1 'polypeptide(L)'
;MGEQSDFMSNFITAHRVPEDARKHFEKIEWTNKYLSDPLYKAIPTFSRVLKESGEDYFFSRTISSPSTIPHLVTLQLKDYKTPAESAKGQLKGKQNPKDATPVPNHPDCIMLLALGRPGLDGHPSVIHGGMASAILDETMGLCVMLHHQHISGPRDSLFTVNLNVTFRAPVPTPGEVFVRCWLLGREGRKWMSRGQICDKDGQVLTEAEGTWVLAKREEKL
;
A
#
# COMPACT_ATOMS: atom_id res chain seq x y z
N MET A 1 -15.34 25.52 -12.14
CA MET A 1 -15.20 24.08 -12.44
C MET A 1 -13.79 23.69 -12.01
N GLY A 2 -13.64 23.11 -10.82
CA GLY A 2 -12.32 22.73 -10.32
C GLY A 2 -11.79 21.55 -11.13
N GLU A 3 -10.53 21.63 -11.57
CA GLU A 3 -9.83 20.50 -12.16
C GLU A 3 -9.98 19.28 -11.24
N GLN A 4 -10.52 18.20 -11.79
CA GLN A 4 -10.46 16.90 -11.16
C GLN A 4 -8.96 16.61 -11.00
N SER A 5 -8.48 16.53 -9.76
CA SER A 5 -7.06 16.35 -9.46
C SER A 5 -6.61 14.96 -9.89
N ASP A 6 -6.23 14.81 -11.16
CA ASP A 6 -5.79 13.55 -11.76
C ASP A 6 -4.32 13.23 -11.44
N PHE A 7 -3.89 13.53 -10.22
CA PHE A 7 -2.47 13.53 -9.87
C PHE A 7 -1.86 12.12 -9.93
N MET A 8 -2.61 11.10 -9.53
CA MET A 8 -2.13 9.71 -9.57
C MET A 8 -2.05 9.22 -11.02
N SER A 9 -3.02 9.51 -11.89
CA SER A 9 -2.89 9.14 -13.31
C SER A 9 -1.78 9.91 -14.00
N ASN A 10 -1.59 11.20 -13.70
CA ASN A 10 -0.46 12.00 -14.17
C ASN A 10 0.88 11.39 -13.71
N PHE A 11 0.99 11.02 -12.44
CA PHE A 11 2.16 10.33 -11.89
C PHE A 11 2.41 8.99 -12.59
N ILE A 12 1.38 8.16 -12.76
CA ILE A 12 1.45 6.85 -13.42
C ILE A 12 1.88 6.99 -14.87
N THR A 13 1.44 8.04 -15.56
CA THR A 13 1.81 8.30 -16.96
C THR A 13 3.23 8.83 -17.09
N ALA A 14 3.69 9.64 -16.14
CA ALA A 14 5.02 10.24 -16.14
C ALA A 14 6.15 9.28 -15.72
N HIS A 15 5.83 8.19 -15.01
CA HIS A 15 6.82 7.27 -14.47
C HIS A 15 6.64 5.84 -14.98
N ARG A 16 7.70 5.05 -14.93
CA ARG A 16 7.69 3.66 -15.38
C ARG A 16 7.81 2.71 -14.20
N VAL A 17 7.18 1.54 -14.32
CA VAL A 17 7.44 0.40 -13.43
C VAL A 17 8.92 0.00 -13.61
N PRO A 18 9.71 -0.15 -12.52
CA PRO A 18 11.10 -0.60 -12.63
C PRO A 18 11.18 -1.97 -13.29
N GLU A 19 11.88 -2.05 -14.43
CA GLU A 19 11.95 -3.25 -15.26
C GLU A 19 12.70 -4.39 -14.57
N ASP A 20 13.74 -4.06 -13.80
CA ASP A 20 14.52 -5.01 -13.00
C ASP A 20 13.65 -5.65 -11.90
N ALA A 21 12.86 -4.85 -11.19
CA ALA A 21 11.94 -5.35 -10.16
C ALA A 21 10.85 -6.21 -10.79
N ARG A 22 10.30 -5.80 -11.94
CA ARG A 22 9.33 -6.60 -12.69
C ARG A 22 9.92 -7.95 -13.12
N LYS A 23 11.10 -7.96 -13.74
CA LYS A 23 11.79 -9.18 -14.17
C LYS A 23 12.15 -10.10 -13.01
N HIS A 24 12.42 -9.57 -11.82
CA HIS A 24 12.65 -10.37 -10.62
C HIS A 24 11.39 -11.20 -10.28
N PHE A 25 10.23 -10.55 -10.16
CA PHE A 25 8.98 -11.23 -9.82
C PHE A 25 8.38 -12.07 -10.96
N GLU A 26 8.68 -11.78 -12.23
CA GLU A 26 8.28 -12.63 -13.37
C GLU A 26 8.98 -14.00 -13.34
N LYS A 27 10.21 -14.08 -12.79
CA LYS A 27 10.97 -15.33 -12.69
C LYS A 27 10.50 -16.27 -11.58
N ILE A 28 9.70 -15.76 -10.64
CA ILE A 28 9.21 -16.51 -9.48
C ILE A 28 7.76 -16.88 -9.78
N GLU A 29 7.49 -18.18 -9.92
CA GLU A 29 6.20 -18.70 -10.40
C GLU A 29 5.01 -18.14 -9.60
N TRP A 30 5.10 -18.17 -8.26
CA TRP A 30 3.99 -17.76 -7.41
C TRP A 30 3.74 -16.25 -7.41
N THR A 31 4.74 -15.40 -7.67
CA THR A 31 4.54 -13.95 -7.80
C THR A 31 4.07 -13.57 -9.20
N ASN A 32 4.53 -14.29 -10.23
CA ASN A 32 4.15 -14.04 -11.62
C ASN A 32 2.63 -14.19 -11.85
N LYS A 33 1.94 -15.01 -11.04
CA LYS A 33 0.47 -15.11 -11.09
C LYS A 33 -0.23 -13.76 -10.88
N TYR A 34 0.34 -12.85 -10.09
CA TYR A 34 -0.21 -11.51 -9.88
C TYR A 34 0.14 -10.55 -11.02
N LEU A 35 1.34 -10.68 -11.59
CA LEU A 35 1.78 -9.84 -12.72
C LEU A 35 1.06 -10.18 -14.04
N SER A 36 0.69 -11.44 -14.20
CA SER A 36 -0.01 -11.96 -15.39
C SER A 36 -1.53 -11.90 -15.27
N ASP A 37 -2.08 -11.59 -14.08
CA ASP A 37 -3.52 -11.45 -13.89
C ASP A 37 -4.05 -10.26 -14.73
N PRO A 38 -4.95 -10.50 -15.71
CA PRO A 38 -5.46 -9.46 -16.58
C PRO A 38 -6.31 -8.42 -15.85
N LEU A 39 -6.78 -8.70 -14.63
CA LEU A 39 -7.53 -7.75 -13.80
C LEU A 39 -6.61 -6.64 -13.25
N TYR A 40 -5.33 -6.91 -13.11
CA TYR A 40 -4.37 -5.98 -12.54
C TYR A 40 -3.51 -5.29 -13.59
N LYS A 41 -3.04 -4.09 -13.24
CA LYS A 41 -2.08 -3.31 -14.01
C LYS A 41 -0.90 -2.97 -13.10
N ALA A 42 0.31 -3.27 -13.54
CA ALA A 42 1.52 -2.79 -12.87
C ALA A 42 1.63 -1.26 -13.03
N ILE A 43 1.84 -0.56 -11.92
CA ILE A 43 1.99 0.89 -11.86
C ILE A 43 3.29 1.25 -11.13
N PRO A 44 3.92 2.40 -11.44
CA PRO A 44 5.03 2.89 -10.64
C PRO A 44 4.57 3.10 -9.20
N THR A 45 5.39 2.69 -8.23
CA THR A 45 5.10 2.89 -6.81
C THR A 45 5.44 4.32 -6.42
N PHE A 46 4.43 5.09 -6.00
CA PHE A 46 4.56 6.53 -5.74
C PHE A 46 5.72 6.88 -4.79
N SER A 47 5.81 6.17 -3.66
CA SER A 47 6.86 6.37 -2.66
C SER A 47 8.23 5.80 -3.04
N ARG A 48 8.31 5.05 -4.13
CA ARG A 48 9.57 4.51 -4.64
C ARG A 48 10.24 5.40 -5.68
N VAL A 49 9.55 6.44 -6.14
CA VAL A 49 10.11 7.47 -7.00
C VAL A 49 10.69 8.59 -6.14
N LEU A 50 11.98 8.88 -6.34
CA LEU A 50 12.66 10.00 -5.68
C LEU A 50 12.13 11.32 -6.24
N LYS A 51 11.76 12.25 -5.37
CA LYS A 51 11.22 13.56 -5.71
C LYS A 51 12.15 14.66 -5.22
N GLU A 52 12.17 15.79 -5.91
CA GLU A 52 13.04 16.94 -5.56
C GLU A 52 12.73 17.51 -4.17
N SER A 53 11.47 17.40 -3.73
CA SER A 53 11.02 17.82 -2.39
C SER A 53 11.61 16.98 -1.26
N GLY A 54 12.17 15.80 -1.55
CA GLY A 54 12.62 14.84 -0.55
C GLY A 54 11.49 14.03 0.11
N GLU A 55 10.23 14.21 -0.29
CA GLU A 55 9.14 13.34 0.19
C GLU A 55 9.40 11.88 -0.24
N ASP A 56 8.97 10.94 0.60
CA ASP A 56 9.16 9.50 0.42
C ASP A 56 10.62 9.01 0.36
N TYR A 57 11.59 9.79 0.86
CA TYR A 57 13.00 9.38 0.88
C TYR A 57 13.22 8.06 1.63
N PHE A 58 12.41 7.79 2.66
CA PHE A 58 12.45 6.54 3.41
C PHE A 58 12.28 5.33 2.47
N PHE A 59 11.21 5.28 1.68
CA PHE A 59 10.96 4.19 0.73
C PHE A 59 11.83 4.29 -0.52
N SER A 60 12.02 5.48 -1.12
CA SER A 60 12.77 5.61 -2.38
C SER A 60 14.28 5.44 -2.26
N ARG A 61 14.84 5.57 -1.04
CA ARG A 61 16.29 5.49 -0.80
C ARG A 61 16.66 4.70 0.45
N THR A 62 16.17 5.06 1.64
CA THR A 62 16.65 4.46 2.91
C THR A 62 16.48 2.95 2.94
N ILE A 63 15.33 2.44 2.50
CA ILE A 63 15.04 1.00 2.42
C ILE A 63 15.06 0.49 0.98
N SER A 64 15.91 1.10 0.13
CA SER A 64 16.10 0.76 -1.27
C SER A 64 17.51 0.24 -1.57
N SER A 65 17.90 -0.83 -0.90
CA SER A 65 19.21 -1.46 -1.04
C SER A 65 19.11 -2.99 -1.15
N PRO A 66 20.17 -3.68 -1.60
CA PRO A 66 20.23 -5.14 -1.60
C PRO A 66 19.99 -5.78 -0.22
N SER A 67 20.34 -5.09 0.86
CA SER A 67 20.14 -5.57 2.23
C SER A 67 18.80 -5.19 2.84
N THR A 68 17.98 -4.39 2.15
CA THR A 68 16.66 -3.94 2.60
C THR A 68 15.57 -4.44 1.66
N ILE A 69 14.90 -3.60 0.88
CA ILE A 69 13.91 -4.04 -0.11
C ILE A 69 14.54 -3.79 -1.50
N PRO A 70 15.23 -4.74 -2.12
CA PRO A 70 15.84 -4.52 -3.44
C PRO A 70 14.81 -4.33 -4.57
N HIS A 71 13.70 -5.08 -4.54
CA HIS A 71 12.70 -5.07 -5.59
C HIS A 71 11.30 -4.87 -5.00
N LEU A 72 10.53 -4.01 -5.66
CA LEU A 72 9.16 -3.66 -5.28
C LEU A 72 8.35 -3.37 -6.54
N VAL A 73 7.17 -3.98 -6.68
CA VAL A 73 6.21 -3.68 -7.76
C VAL A 73 4.82 -3.48 -7.16
N THR A 74 4.14 -2.41 -7.55
CA THR A 74 2.73 -2.16 -7.22
C THR A 74 1.83 -2.55 -8.38
N LEU A 75 0.73 -3.22 -8.07
CA LEU A 75 -0.33 -3.64 -8.97
C LEU A 75 -1.63 -3.00 -8.52
N GLN A 76 -2.31 -2.35 -9.45
CA GLN A 76 -3.62 -1.73 -9.25
C GLN A 76 -4.68 -2.56 -9.97
N LEU A 77 -5.79 -2.86 -9.29
CA LEU A 77 -6.96 -3.44 -9.94
C LEU A 77 -7.50 -2.45 -10.98
N LYS A 78 -7.81 -2.86 -12.22
CA LYS A 78 -8.20 -1.93 -13.29
C LYS A 78 -9.58 -1.31 -13.06
N ASP A 79 -10.56 -2.12 -12.66
CA ASP A 79 -11.97 -1.73 -12.55
C ASP A 79 -12.47 -1.65 -11.10
N TYR A 80 -11.59 -1.22 -10.18
CA TYR A 80 -11.95 -1.03 -8.78
C TYR A 80 -13.00 0.06 -8.62
N LYS A 81 -13.86 -0.09 -7.61
CA LYS A 81 -14.93 0.86 -7.31
C LYS A 81 -14.68 1.51 -5.97
N THR A 82 -14.67 2.84 -5.95
CA THR A 82 -14.67 3.57 -4.68
C THR A 82 -16.00 3.33 -3.96
N PRO A 83 -15.99 2.79 -2.72
CA PRO A 83 -17.21 2.63 -1.94
C PRO A 83 -17.92 3.96 -1.73
N ALA A 84 -19.25 3.93 -1.68
CA ALA A 84 -20.05 5.11 -1.36
C ALA A 84 -19.68 5.66 0.03
N GLU A 85 -19.83 6.97 0.19
CA GLU A 85 -19.63 7.61 1.49
C GLU A 85 -20.60 7.05 2.53
N SER A 86 -20.06 6.66 3.68
CA SER A 86 -20.82 6.18 4.83
C SER A 86 -21.26 7.35 5.71
N ALA A 87 -22.37 7.19 6.42
CA ALA A 87 -22.76 8.17 7.43
C ALA A 87 -21.76 8.16 8.59
N LYS A 88 -21.61 9.30 9.27
CA LYS A 88 -20.68 9.46 10.40
C LYS A 88 -20.88 8.37 11.46
N GLY A 89 -19.81 7.66 11.82
CA GLY A 89 -19.79 6.61 12.84
C GLY A 89 -20.18 5.19 12.37
N GLN A 90 -20.40 4.99 11.07
CA GLN A 90 -20.74 3.68 10.49
C GLN A 90 -19.52 2.86 10.06
N LEU A 91 -18.42 3.50 9.66
CA LEU A 91 -17.13 2.88 9.41
C LEU A 91 -16.47 2.54 10.74
N LYS A 92 -16.70 1.29 11.15
CA LYS A 92 -16.12 0.72 12.35
C LYS A 92 -14.93 -0.14 12.00
N GLY A 93 -13.94 -0.02 12.88
CA GLY A 93 -12.80 -0.89 12.86
C GLY A 93 -13.10 -2.29 13.36
N LYS A 94 -12.10 -3.16 13.26
CA LYS A 94 -12.17 -4.50 13.84
C LYS A 94 -12.29 -4.41 15.36
N GLN A 95 -13.26 -5.11 15.95
CA GLN A 95 -13.48 -5.07 17.41
C GLN A 95 -12.49 -5.97 18.15
N ASN A 96 -12.27 -7.18 17.64
CA ASN A 96 -11.32 -8.13 18.22
C ASN A 96 -10.18 -8.40 17.22
N PRO A 97 -8.92 -8.12 17.59
CA PRO A 97 -7.77 -8.38 16.72
C PRO A 97 -7.70 -9.81 16.20
N LYS A 98 -8.25 -10.78 16.95
CA LYS A 98 -8.20 -12.21 16.60
C LYS A 98 -9.14 -12.60 15.47
N ASP A 99 -10.22 -11.85 15.23
CA ASP A 99 -11.25 -12.22 14.26
C ASP A 99 -10.65 -12.43 12.85
N ALA A 100 -11.31 -13.20 12.00
CA ALA A 100 -10.93 -13.25 10.60
C ALA A 100 -11.24 -11.90 9.94
N THR A 101 -10.31 -11.37 9.15
CA THR A 101 -10.55 -10.18 8.36
C THR A 101 -11.14 -10.61 7.01
N PRO A 102 -12.38 -10.22 6.66
CA PRO A 102 -12.94 -10.51 5.33
C PRO A 102 -12.11 -9.80 4.26
N VAL A 103 -11.68 -10.56 3.25
CA VAL A 103 -10.88 -10.08 2.12
C VAL A 103 -11.76 -10.09 0.87
N PRO A 104 -11.80 -9.01 0.07
CA PRO A 104 -12.49 -9.03 -1.21
C PRO A 104 -11.83 -10.03 -2.17
N ASN A 105 -12.61 -10.59 -3.10
CA ASN A 105 -12.09 -11.50 -4.14
C ASN A 105 -10.94 -10.86 -4.95
N HIS A 106 -11.06 -9.56 -5.20
CA HIS A 106 -10.07 -8.76 -5.90
C HIS A 106 -9.71 -7.55 -5.03
N PRO A 107 -8.58 -7.60 -4.28
CA PRO A 107 -8.05 -6.44 -3.58
C PRO A 107 -7.78 -5.28 -4.54
N ASP A 108 -7.98 -4.04 -4.09
CA ASP A 108 -7.84 -2.84 -4.94
C ASP A 108 -6.38 -2.60 -5.34
N CYS A 109 -5.45 -2.94 -4.46
CA CYS A 109 -4.01 -2.78 -4.67
C CYS A 109 -3.23 -3.97 -4.09
N ILE A 110 -2.21 -4.40 -4.82
CA ILE A 110 -1.26 -5.43 -4.42
C ILE A 110 0.15 -4.87 -4.54
N MET A 111 1.01 -5.14 -3.57
CA MET A 111 2.43 -4.81 -3.64
C MET A 111 3.26 -6.09 -3.49
N LEU A 112 4.13 -6.38 -4.46
CA LEU A 112 5.11 -7.45 -4.38
C LEU A 112 6.41 -6.88 -3.83
N LEU A 113 6.99 -7.51 -2.80
CA LEU A 113 8.25 -7.07 -2.20
C LEU A 113 9.23 -8.23 -2.10
N ALA A 114 10.47 -7.99 -2.54
CA ALA A 114 11.60 -8.83 -2.22
C ALA A 114 12.24 -8.25 -0.95
N LEU A 115 12.25 -9.02 0.13
CA LEU A 115 12.85 -8.65 1.39
C LEU A 115 14.28 -9.19 1.42
N GLY A 116 15.25 -8.32 1.59
CA GLY A 116 16.67 -8.61 1.74
C GLY A 116 17.09 -8.77 3.20
N ARG A 117 18.40 -8.95 3.42
CA ARG A 117 19.00 -9.04 4.75
C ARG A 117 20.37 -8.36 4.82
N PRO A 118 20.84 -7.97 6.01
CA PRO A 118 20.13 -8.00 7.30
C PRO A 118 19.37 -6.70 7.62
N GLY A 119 19.29 -5.76 6.67
CA GLY A 119 18.85 -4.39 6.93
C GLY A 119 17.38 -4.22 7.34
N LEU A 120 16.57 -5.27 7.28
CA LEU A 120 15.17 -5.27 7.74
C LEU A 120 14.97 -6.06 9.04
N ASP A 121 15.97 -6.81 9.49
CA ASP A 121 15.82 -7.80 10.55
C ASP A 121 15.63 -7.12 11.92
N GLY A 122 14.59 -7.52 12.66
CA GLY A 122 14.45 -7.21 14.09
C GLY A 122 14.94 -8.36 14.97
N HIS A 123 14.76 -9.58 14.49
CA HIS A 123 15.38 -10.80 14.98
C HIS A 123 16.07 -11.49 13.79
N PRO A 124 17.05 -12.40 14.02
CA PRO A 124 17.71 -13.09 12.92
C PRO A 124 16.70 -13.73 11.96
N SER A 125 16.75 -13.34 10.68
CA SER A 125 15.87 -13.87 9.63
C SER A 125 14.39 -13.46 9.72
N VAL A 126 14.05 -12.45 10.53
CA VAL A 126 12.66 -11.99 10.72
C VAL A 126 12.60 -10.48 10.62
N ILE A 127 11.71 -9.96 9.77
CA ILE A 127 11.52 -8.52 9.62
C ILE A 127 11.19 -7.87 10.97
N HIS A 128 11.74 -6.68 11.23
CA HIS A 128 11.38 -5.89 12.40
C HIS A 128 9.89 -5.50 12.33
N GLY A 129 9.15 -5.60 13.44
CA GLY A 129 7.71 -5.29 13.46
C GLY A 129 7.40 -3.88 12.96
N GLY A 130 8.26 -2.90 13.28
CA GLY A 130 8.16 -1.53 12.75
C GLY A 130 8.32 -1.44 11.23
N MET A 131 9.11 -2.32 10.60
CA MET A 131 9.23 -2.38 9.14
C MET A 131 7.97 -2.97 8.50
N ALA A 132 7.42 -4.05 9.07
CA ALA A 132 6.14 -4.59 8.62
C ALA A 132 5.03 -3.55 8.73
N SER A 133 5.00 -2.78 9.83
CA SER A 133 4.06 -1.66 10.00
C SER A 133 4.24 -0.58 8.94
N ALA A 134 5.48 -0.19 8.62
CA ALA A 134 5.75 0.82 7.60
C ALA A 134 5.33 0.35 6.20
N ILE A 135 5.59 -0.92 5.84
CA ILE A 135 5.14 -1.51 4.57
C ILE A 135 3.60 -1.49 4.46
N LEU A 136 2.90 -1.80 5.56
CA LEU A 136 1.43 -1.75 5.61
C LEU A 136 0.90 -0.32 5.50
N ASP A 137 1.46 0.62 6.26
CA ASP A 137 1.09 2.04 6.21
C ASP A 137 1.22 2.60 4.80
N GLU A 138 2.37 2.36 4.16
CA GLU A 138 2.66 2.79 2.80
C GLU A 138 1.67 2.19 1.80
N THR A 139 1.54 0.87 1.79
CA THR A 139 0.70 0.17 0.81
C THR A 139 -0.79 0.54 0.95
N MET A 140 -1.28 0.71 2.18
CA MET A 140 -2.65 1.12 2.45
C MET A 140 -2.88 2.60 2.15
N GLY A 141 -1.91 3.47 2.45
CA GLY A 141 -1.96 4.89 2.08
C GLY A 141 -2.02 5.09 0.56
N LEU A 142 -1.20 4.35 -0.19
CA LEU A 142 -1.27 4.31 -1.66
C LEU A 142 -2.65 3.85 -2.16
N CYS A 143 -3.23 2.83 -1.53
CA CYS A 143 -4.60 2.41 -1.84
C CYS A 143 -5.60 3.56 -1.68
N VAL A 144 -5.54 4.28 -0.56
CA VAL A 144 -6.40 5.45 -0.34
C VAL A 144 -6.18 6.53 -1.40
N MET A 145 -4.93 6.81 -1.78
CA MET A 145 -4.60 7.77 -2.85
C MET A 145 -5.21 7.38 -4.21
N LEU A 146 -5.19 6.09 -4.55
CA LEU A 146 -5.82 5.58 -5.76
C LEU A 146 -7.34 5.77 -5.75
N HIS A 147 -8.00 5.76 -4.60
CA HIS A 147 -9.44 6.06 -4.54
C HIS A 147 -9.73 7.56 -4.49
N HIS A 148 -8.85 8.35 -3.85
CA HIS A 148 -9.02 9.78 -3.70
C HIS A 148 -9.01 10.54 -5.04
N GLN A 149 -8.24 10.07 -6.04
CA GLN A 149 -8.22 10.69 -7.37
C GLN A 149 -9.61 10.77 -8.03
N HIS A 150 -10.55 9.93 -7.60
CA HIS A 150 -11.92 9.90 -8.12
C HIS A 150 -12.85 10.92 -7.46
N ILE A 151 -12.34 11.76 -6.55
CA ILE A 151 -13.12 12.81 -5.87
C ILE A 151 -12.62 14.19 -6.27
N SER A 152 -13.58 15.06 -6.59
CA SER A 152 -13.33 16.46 -6.94
C SER A 152 -12.87 17.26 -5.72
N GLY A 153 -11.71 17.93 -5.81
CA GLY A 153 -11.20 18.82 -4.78
C GLY A 153 -9.72 19.19 -4.98
N PRO A 154 -9.23 20.27 -4.33
CA PRO A 154 -7.81 20.59 -4.31
C PRO A 154 -6.99 19.47 -3.64
N ARG A 155 -5.71 19.37 -3.98
CA ARG A 155 -4.76 18.46 -3.31
C ARG A 155 -4.68 18.81 -1.83
N ASP A 156 -5.33 18.00 -1.02
CA ASP A 156 -5.18 17.98 0.43
C ASP A 156 -4.12 16.92 0.78
N SER A 157 -3.21 17.24 1.70
CA SER A 157 -2.23 16.26 2.19
C SER A 157 -2.96 15.14 2.92
N LEU A 158 -2.71 13.90 2.49
CA LEU A 158 -3.27 12.71 3.14
C LEU A 158 -2.33 12.27 4.26
N PHE A 159 -2.85 12.18 5.49
CA PHE A 159 -2.06 11.77 6.65
C PHE A 159 -2.65 10.54 7.31
N THR A 160 -1.80 9.59 7.69
CA THR A 160 -2.17 8.51 8.61
C THR A 160 -2.52 9.11 9.97
N VAL A 161 -3.74 8.88 10.46
CA VAL A 161 -4.17 9.32 11.81
C VAL A 161 -4.26 8.15 12.78
N ASN A 162 -4.40 6.92 12.27
CA ASN A 162 -4.38 5.71 13.07
C ASN A 162 -3.93 4.53 12.22
N LEU A 163 -3.11 3.65 12.79
CA LEU A 163 -2.76 2.36 12.22
C LEU A 163 -2.76 1.33 13.34
N ASN A 164 -3.62 0.32 13.22
CA ASN A 164 -3.69 -0.80 14.13
C ASN A 164 -3.16 -2.05 13.44
N VAL A 165 -2.05 -2.60 13.95
CA VAL A 165 -1.31 -3.70 13.34
C VAL A 165 -1.40 -4.95 14.21
N THR A 166 -1.77 -6.08 13.61
CA THR A 166 -1.78 -7.39 14.24
C THR A 166 -0.73 -8.29 13.60
N PHE A 167 0.28 -8.68 14.37
CA PHE A 167 1.33 -9.62 13.97
C PHE A 167 0.83 -11.06 14.21
N ARG A 168 0.58 -11.80 13.13
CA ARG A 168 0.01 -13.16 13.16
C ARG A 168 1.08 -14.25 13.14
N ALA A 169 2.12 -14.05 12.33
CA ALA A 169 3.27 -14.94 12.18
C ALA A 169 4.52 -14.13 11.80
N PRO A 170 5.74 -14.66 12.04
CA PRO A 170 6.96 -14.01 11.59
C PRO A 170 6.99 -13.80 10.07
N VAL A 171 7.45 -12.63 9.63
CA VAL A 171 7.73 -12.38 8.21
C VAL A 171 9.19 -12.73 7.95
N PRO A 172 9.48 -13.80 7.19
CA PRO A 172 10.85 -14.22 6.95
C PRO A 172 11.55 -13.23 6.03
N THR A 173 12.81 -12.95 6.35
CA THR A 173 13.78 -12.40 5.41
C THR A 173 14.78 -13.51 5.07
N PRO A 174 15.63 -13.43 4.02
CA PRO A 174 15.20 -12.79 2.81
C PRO A 174 14.07 -13.65 2.22
N GLY A 175 13.36 -13.10 1.27
CA GLY A 175 12.30 -13.80 0.58
C GLY A 175 11.26 -12.83 0.09
N GLU A 176 10.33 -13.36 -0.66
CA GLU A 176 9.30 -12.57 -1.30
C GLU A 176 7.99 -12.67 -0.51
N VAL A 177 7.32 -11.53 -0.39
CA VAL A 177 5.98 -11.42 0.18
C VAL A 177 5.12 -10.61 -0.76
N PHE A 178 3.81 -10.75 -0.62
CA PHE A 178 2.88 -9.81 -1.21
C PHE A 178 2.06 -9.13 -0.13
N VAL A 179 1.74 -7.87 -0.37
CA VAL A 179 0.76 -7.11 0.42
C VAL A 179 -0.48 -6.98 -0.43
N ARG A 180 -1.65 -7.30 0.12
CA ARG A 180 -2.94 -6.94 -0.48
C ARG A 180 -3.63 -5.91 0.38
N CYS A 181 -4.21 -4.90 -0.22
CA CYS A 181 -5.00 -3.89 0.48
C CYS A 181 -6.24 -3.50 -0.32
N TRP A 182 -7.23 -2.99 0.41
CA TRP A 182 -8.49 -2.54 -0.14
C TRP A 182 -9.09 -1.44 0.73
N LEU A 183 -9.95 -0.63 0.14
CA LEU A 183 -10.64 0.43 0.83
C LEU A 183 -11.94 -0.10 1.48
N LEU A 184 -12.15 0.21 2.75
CA LEU A 184 -13.41 -0.08 3.44
C LEU A 184 -14.48 0.98 3.15
N GLY A 185 -14.08 2.24 3.05
CA GLY A 185 -14.95 3.36 2.72
C GLY A 185 -14.42 4.68 3.23
N ARG A 186 -15.26 5.73 3.12
CA ARG A 186 -15.00 7.06 3.67
C ARG A 186 -16.16 7.59 4.52
N GLU A 187 -15.83 8.44 5.48
CA GLU A 187 -16.75 9.30 6.23
C GLU A 187 -16.22 10.75 6.17
N GLY A 188 -16.79 11.60 5.32
CA GLY A 188 -16.23 12.91 5.05
C GLY A 188 -14.76 12.80 4.62
N ARG A 189 -13.86 13.42 5.38
CA ARG A 189 -12.41 13.42 5.08
C ARG A 189 -11.66 12.18 5.58
N LYS A 190 -12.33 11.29 6.32
CA LYS A 190 -11.75 10.09 6.93
C LYS A 190 -11.88 8.92 5.96
N TRP A 191 -10.78 8.27 5.65
CA TRP A 191 -10.69 7.09 4.79
C TRP A 191 -10.19 5.91 5.59
N MET A 192 -10.84 4.76 5.46
CA MET A 192 -10.41 3.55 6.14
C MET A 192 -10.03 2.48 5.13
N SER A 193 -8.86 1.88 5.34
CA SER A 193 -8.33 0.79 4.51
C SER A 193 -7.87 -0.36 5.40
N ARG A 194 -7.80 -1.56 4.82
CA ARG A 194 -7.16 -2.73 5.41
C ARG A 194 -6.07 -3.26 4.49
N GLY A 195 -5.07 -3.88 5.09
CA GLY A 195 -3.95 -4.48 4.38
C GLY A 195 -3.45 -5.74 5.07
N GLN A 196 -2.88 -6.66 4.30
CA GLN A 196 -2.30 -7.90 4.79
C GLN A 196 -1.00 -8.21 4.07
N ILE A 197 0.08 -8.41 4.83
CA ILE A 197 1.32 -9.05 4.37
C ILE A 197 1.09 -10.56 4.39
N CYS A 198 1.32 -11.20 3.24
CA CYS A 198 1.11 -12.62 3.05
C CYS A 198 2.35 -13.29 2.45
N ASP A 199 2.52 -14.58 2.73
CA ASP A 199 3.50 -15.43 2.06
C ASP A 199 2.99 -15.97 0.71
N LYS A 200 3.79 -16.83 0.07
CA LYS A 200 3.47 -17.46 -1.22
C LYS A 200 2.16 -18.26 -1.24
N ASP A 201 1.77 -18.81 -0.10
CA ASP A 201 0.61 -19.68 0.08
C ASP A 201 -0.64 -18.87 0.49
N GLY A 202 -0.48 -17.55 0.69
CA GLY A 202 -1.54 -16.64 1.09
C GLY A 202 -1.81 -16.63 2.60
N GLN A 203 -0.95 -17.24 3.41
CA GLN A 203 -1.02 -17.15 4.86
C GLN A 203 -0.76 -15.69 5.27
N VAL A 204 -1.66 -15.14 6.09
CA VAL A 204 -1.51 -13.80 6.64
C VAL A 204 -0.44 -13.81 7.73
N LEU A 205 0.64 -13.07 7.51
CA LEU A 205 1.76 -12.93 8.45
C LEU A 205 1.56 -11.71 9.35
N THR A 206 1.18 -10.58 8.77
CA THR A 206 0.86 -9.35 9.48
C THR A 206 -0.31 -8.68 8.78
N GLU A 207 -1.27 -8.14 9.53
CA GLU A 207 -2.38 -7.37 8.97
C GLU A 207 -2.57 -6.05 9.70
N ALA A 208 -3.16 -5.08 9.01
CA ALA A 208 -3.49 -3.81 9.60
C ALA A 208 -4.84 -3.28 9.13
N GLU A 209 -5.40 -2.44 10.00
CA GLU A 209 -6.47 -1.52 9.68
C GLU A 209 -6.00 -0.11 9.98
N GLY A 210 -6.22 0.81 9.05
CA GLY A 210 -5.71 2.16 9.14
C GLY A 210 -6.75 3.19 8.76
N THR A 211 -6.56 4.39 9.28
CA THR A 211 -7.35 5.56 8.96
C THR A 211 -6.44 6.67 8.44
N TRP A 212 -6.81 7.23 7.29
CA TRP A 212 -6.18 8.40 6.71
C TRP A 212 -7.16 9.58 6.69
N VAL A 213 -6.63 10.79 6.86
CA VAL A 213 -7.43 12.03 6.81
C VAL A 213 -6.78 13.01 5.84
N LEU A 214 -7.62 13.57 4.96
CA LEU A 214 -7.24 14.69 4.10
C LEU A 214 -7.15 15.96 4.94
N ALA A 215 -5.98 16.59 5.05
CA ALA A 215 -5.81 17.85 5.76
C ALA A 215 -6.51 18.99 5.01
N LYS A 216 -7.22 19.86 5.74
CA LYS A 216 -7.74 21.09 5.13
C LYS A 216 -6.56 21.99 4.76
N ARG A 217 -6.54 22.56 3.56
CA ARG A 217 -5.71 23.74 3.30
C ARG A 217 -6.00 24.79 4.36
N GLU A 218 -4.96 25.28 5.04
CA GLU A 218 -5.07 26.56 5.74
C GLU A 218 -5.26 27.64 4.67
N GLU A 219 -6.44 28.27 4.64
CA GLU A 219 -6.57 29.55 3.97
C GLU A 219 -5.66 30.51 4.73
N LYS A 220 -4.56 30.93 4.09
CA LYS A 220 -3.79 32.07 4.58
C LYS A 220 -4.76 33.26 4.63
N LEU A 221 -5.18 33.64 5.84
CA LEU A 221 -5.86 34.90 6.13
C LEU A 221 -4.93 36.07 5.80
#